data_AF-A0A6M8VRE2-F1
#
_entry.id   AF-A0A6M8VRE2-F1
#
_cell.length_a   1.000
_cell.length_b   1.000
_cell.length_c   1.000
_cell.angle_alpha   90.00
_cell.angle_beta   90.00
_cell.angle_gamma   90.00
#
_symmetry.space_group_name_H-M   'P 1'
#
loop_
_entity.id
_entity.type
_entity.pdbx_description
1 polymer ?
#
loop_
_entity_poly.entity_id
_entity_poly.type
_entity_poly.pdbx_seq_one_letter_code
_entity_poly.pdbx_strand_id
1 'polypeptide(L)'
;MSRVKEIKRIENAIETRDADELQWAESYIAMRMDSIYTSSSKKMAKRGQKSWQELLDDVQSAITSISLDKNLFEQWIVSLFDHPEEDGDWRFAIDQEPLDIPEKLIPEFIIKLNHELPEITKYYTDWQLGMGLDYIYSPSCSNIAYAIEVSEAPVKTRLQAIKSMKYLYRDCLELRCQPVLGYLSETGNKLNDFCYMWWDVTTLSYYPADDPNREIFYPAVTDVMEYALTLNNIACIESGLHGLGHAVYNWPHAAEIIENFIKRAGNIDPRVMRYAEMAKTGYIN
;
A
#
# COMPACT_ATOMS: atom_id res chain seq x y z
N MET A 1 4.23 -7.21 -39.33
CA MET A 1 4.88 -7.91 -38.19
C MET A 1 4.65 -9.40 -38.32
N SER A 2 5.53 -10.25 -37.78
CA SER A 2 5.29 -11.70 -37.79
C SER A 2 4.23 -12.07 -36.75
N ARG A 3 3.33 -12.98 -37.10
CA ARG A 3 2.23 -13.47 -36.24
C ARG A 3 2.67 -13.93 -34.85
N VAL A 4 3.88 -14.48 -34.74
CA VAL A 4 4.47 -14.91 -33.47
C VAL A 4 4.72 -13.72 -32.53
N LYS A 5 5.09 -12.54 -33.06
CA LYS A 5 5.27 -11.34 -32.25
C LYS A 5 3.95 -10.81 -31.70
N GLU A 6 2.87 -10.92 -32.48
CA GLU A 6 1.55 -10.43 -32.08
C GLU A 6 0.93 -11.31 -30.99
N ILE A 7 1.03 -12.64 -31.11
CA ILE A 7 0.58 -13.57 -30.05
C ILE A 7 1.36 -13.33 -28.75
N LYS A 8 2.70 -13.18 -28.82
CA LYS A 8 3.50 -12.88 -27.63
C LYS A 8 3.13 -11.56 -26.97
N ARG A 9 2.72 -10.55 -27.75
CA ARG A 9 2.25 -9.28 -27.19
C ARG A 9 0.92 -9.45 -26.46
N ILE A 10 0.00 -10.24 -27.00
CA ILE A 10 -1.28 -10.57 -26.34
C ILE A 10 -1.03 -11.35 -25.05
N GLU A 11 -0.19 -12.39 -25.11
CA GLU A 11 0.19 -13.18 -23.93
C GLU A 11 0.83 -12.29 -22.86
N ASN A 12 1.72 -11.38 -23.26
CA ASN A 12 2.29 -10.39 -22.35
C ASN A 12 1.23 -9.44 -21.80
N ALA A 13 0.27 -8.97 -22.59
CA ALA A 13 -0.81 -8.10 -22.11
C ALA A 13 -1.70 -8.79 -21.05
N ILE A 14 -1.99 -10.08 -21.25
CA ILE A 14 -2.70 -10.91 -20.27
C ILE A 14 -1.87 -11.06 -19.00
N GLU A 15 -0.58 -11.36 -19.13
CA GLU A 15 0.33 -11.55 -18.00
C GLU A 15 0.54 -10.26 -17.20
N THR A 16 0.70 -9.11 -17.88
CA THR A 16 0.90 -7.82 -17.22
C THR A 16 -0.40 -7.16 -16.78
N ARG A 17 -1.56 -7.69 -17.22
CA ARG A 17 -2.90 -7.11 -16.96
C ARG A 17 -3.01 -5.63 -17.33
N ASP A 18 -2.30 -5.19 -18.37
CA ASP A 18 -2.32 -3.80 -18.81
C ASP A 18 -3.61 -3.51 -19.58
N ALA A 19 -4.43 -2.56 -19.08
CA ALA A 19 -5.77 -2.32 -19.60
C ALA A 19 -5.78 -1.83 -21.05
N ASP A 20 -4.85 -0.96 -21.43
CA ASP A 20 -4.75 -0.41 -22.79
C ASP A 20 -4.29 -1.49 -23.78
N GLU A 21 -3.30 -2.30 -23.37
CA GLU A 21 -2.81 -3.42 -24.15
C GLU A 21 -3.86 -4.55 -24.27
N LEU A 22 -4.67 -4.79 -23.23
CA LEU A 22 -5.79 -5.74 -23.28
C LEU A 22 -6.90 -5.26 -24.21
N GLN A 23 -7.25 -3.97 -24.18
CA GLN A 23 -8.24 -3.41 -25.10
C GLN A 23 -7.75 -3.44 -26.56
N TRP A 24 -6.46 -3.18 -26.77
CA TRP A 24 -5.81 -3.40 -28.07
C TRP A 24 -5.88 -4.87 -28.49
N ALA A 25 -5.56 -5.80 -27.58
CA ALA A 25 -5.56 -7.23 -27.85
C ALA A 25 -6.95 -7.74 -28.26
N GLU A 26 -7.99 -7.35 -27.52
CA GLU A 26 -9.38 -7.70 -27.83
C GLU A 26 -9.78 -7.22 -29.24
N SER A 27 -9.56 -5.93 -29.52
CA SER A 27 -9.88 -5.31 -30.82
C SER A 27 -9.11 -5.98 -31.96
N TYR A 28 -7.84 -6.32 -31.72
CA TYR A 28 -6.98 -6.98 -32.69
C TYR A 28 -7.45 -8.41 -33.00
N ILE A 29 -7.80 -9.19 -31.96
CA ILE A 29 -8.27 -10.57 -32.13
C ILE A 29 -9.61 -10.58 -32.88
N ALA A 30 -10.54 -9.68 -32.54
CA ALA A 30 -11.82 -9.53 -33.24
C ALA A 30 -11.62 -9.28 -34.75
N MET A 31 -10.75 -8.31 -35.11
CA MET A 31 -10.40 -8.04 -36.51
C MET A 31 -9.79 -9.27 -37.23
N ARG A 32 -8.99 -10.07 -36.53
CA ARG A 32 -8.37 -11.28 -37.10
C ARG A 32 -9.35 -12.43 -37.27
N MET A 33 -10.34 -12.53 -36.41
CA MET A 33 -11.40 -13.52 -36.52
C MET A 33 -12.33 -13.20 -37.70
N ASP A 34 -12.60 -11.92 -37.95
CA ASP A 34 -13.41 -11.46 -39.10
C ASP A 34 -12.70 -11.61 -40.45
N SER A 35 -11.37 -11.40 -40.49
CA SER A 35 -10.60 -11.41 -41.74
C SER A 35 -10.17 -12.80 -42.24
N ILE A 36 -10.29 -13.86 -41.43
CA ILE A 36 -9.77 -15.20 -41.76
C ILE A 36 -10.72 -16.30 -41.29
N TYR A 37 -11.75 -16.62 -42.07
CA TYR A 37 -12.59 -17.78 -41.76
C TYR A 37 -11.86 -19.11 -42.10
N THR A 38 -11.68 -19.94 -41.05
CA THR A 38 -11.45 -21.40 -40.98
C THR A 38 -10.07 -22.03 -41.20
N SER A 39 -9.22 -21.59 -42.13
CA SER A 39 -7.97 -22.35 -42.43
C SER A 39 -6.84 -22.16 -41.39
N SER A 40 -6.93 -21.08 -40.60
CA SER A 40 -5.86 -20.61 -39.72
C SER A 40 -5.92 -21.21 -38.31
N SER A 41 -7.10 -21.30 -37.68
CA SER A 41 -7.24 -21.90 -36.33
C SER A 41 -6.90 -23.39 -36.31
N LYS A 42 -7.26 -24.15 -37.35
CA LYS A 42 -6.89 -25.57 -37.48
C LYS A 42 -5.38 -25.80 -37.58
N LYS A 43 -4.61 -24.81 -38.04
CA LYS A 43 -3.13 -24.87 -38.09
C LYS A 43 -2.48 -24.49 -36.75
N MET A 44 -3.14 -23.72 -35.89
CA MET A 44 -2.64 -23.33 -34.56
C MET A 44 -2.69 -24.52 -33.59
N ALA A 45 -3.83 -25.21 -33.53
CA ALA A 45 -4.01 -26.40 -32.70
C ALA A 45 -2.97 -27.49 -33.01
N LYS A 46 -2.58 -27.66 -34.28
CA LYS A 46 -1.53 -28.61 -34.71
C LYS A 46 -0.11 -28.24 -34.26
N ARG A 47 0.13 -27.01 -33.79
CA ARG A 47 1.44 -26.50 -33.34
C ARG A 47 1.50 -26.27 -31.83
N GLY A 48 0.48 -26.70 -31.08
CA GLY A 48 0.40 -26.49 -29.64
C GLY A 48 0.20 -25.02 -29.22
N GLN A 49 -0.30 -24.17 -30.13
CA GLN A 49 -0.60 -22.76 -29.85
C GLN A 49 -2.10 -22.59 -29.59
N LYS A 50 -2.46 -21.76 -28.59
CA LYS A 50 -3.84 -21.33 -28.36
C LYS A 50 -4.44 -20.76 -29.64
N SER A 51 -5.65 -21.16 -29.98
CA SER A 51 -6.44 -20.60 -31.06
C SER A 51 -6.79 -19.13 -30.78
N TRP A 52 -7.25 -18.41 -31.81
CA TRP A 52 -7.72 -17.04 -31.62
C TRP A 52 -8.91 -16.94 -30.67
N GLN A 53 -9.78 -17.95 -30.63
CA GLN A 53 -10.89 -17.98 -29.67
C GLN A 53 -10.37 -18.15 -28.24
N GLU A 54 -9.46 -19.10 -28.01
CA GLU A 54 -8.87 -19.30 -26.67
C GLU A 54 -8.14 -18.04 -26.19
N LEU A 55 -7.40 -17.36 -27.08
CA LEU A 55 -6.77 -16.07 -26.75
C LEU A 55 -7.80 -14.97 -26.46
N LEU A 56 -8.92 -14.93 -27.20
CA LEU A 56 -9.99 -13.96 -26.95
C LEU A 56 -10.63 -14.21 -25.58
N ASP A 57 -10.93 -15.47 -25.27
CA ASP A 57 -11.51 -15.88 -23.99
C ASP A 57 -10.58 -15.53 -22.83
N ASP A 58 -9.26 -15.73 -22.98
CA ASP A 58 -8.27 -15.32 -21.97
C ASP A 58 -8.24 -13.79 -21.78
N VAL A 59 -8.24 -13.01 -22.87
CA VAL A 59 -8.25 -11.54 -22.82
C VAL A 59 -9.51 -11.03 -22.13
N GLN A 60 -10.69 -11.55 -22.50
CA GLN A 60 -11.97 -11.15 -21.92
C GLN A 60 -12.08 -11.53 -20.45
N SER A 61 -11.54 -12.69 -20.07
CA SER A 61 -11.41 -13.11 -18.67
C SER A 61 -10.52 -12.14 -17.88
N ALA A 62 -9.37 -11.74 -18.44
CA ALA A 62 -8.47 -10.77 -17.81
C ALA A 62 -9.14 -9.39 -17.64
N ILE A 63 -9.84 -8.88 -18.67
CA ILE A 63 -10.61 -7.63 -18.61
C ILE A 63 -11.69 -7.70 -17.52
N THR A 64 -12.46 -8.78 -17.49
CA THR A 64 -13.52 -8.99 -16.50
C THR A 64 -12.95 -9.02 -15.08
N SER A 65 -11.83 -9.72 -14.89
CA SER A 65 -11.13 -9.76 -13.60
C SER A 65 -10.65 -8.37 -13.16
N ILE A 66 -10.11 -7.55 -14.08
CA ILE A 66 -9.69 -6.16 -13.75
C ILE A 66 -10.89 -5.32 -13.32
N SER A 67 -12.02 -5.46 -14.02
CA SER A 67 -13.24 -4.73 -13.66
C SER A 67 -13.79 -5.14 -12.29
N LEU A 68 -13.71 -6.44 -11.96
CA LEU A 68 -14.11 -6.95 -10.64
C LEU A 68 -13.19 -6.42 -9.54
N ASP A 69 -11.87 -6.46 -9.76
CA ASP A 69 -10.89 -5.95 -8.80
C ASP A 69 -11.10 -4.44 -8.57
N LYS A 70 -11.43 -3.67 -9.62
CA LYS A 70 -11.77 -2.25 -9.50
C LYS A 70 -13.00 -2.03 -8.63
N ASN A 71 -14.08 -2.76 -8.89
CA ASN A 71 -15.32 -2.64 -8.12
C ASN A 71 -15.10 -3.04 -6.65
N LEU A 72 -14.34 -4.12 -6.42
CA LEU A 72 -13.98 -4.58 -5.08
C LEU A 72 -13.13 -3.53 -4.34
N PHE A 73 -12.20 -2.86 -5.01
CA PHE A 73 -11.43 -1.77 -4.42
C PHE A 73 -12.33 -0.60 -3.99
N GLU A 74 -13.28 -0.18 -4.83
CA GLU A 74 -14.22 0.89 -4.50
C GLU A 74 -15.08 0.52 -3.27
N GLN A 75 -15.57 -0.72 -3.20
CA GLN A 75 -16.27 -1.23 -2.02
C GLN A 75 -15.38 -1.26 -0.78
N TRP A 76 -14.10 -1.61 -0.94
CA TRP A 76 -13.13 -1.62 0.16
C TRP A 76 -12.92 -0.23 0.73
N ILE A 77 -12.75 0.80 -0.11
CA ILE A 77 -12.63 2.20 0.32
C ILE A 77 -13.85 2.64 1.13
N VAL A 78 -15.06 2.34 0.65
CA VAL A 78 -16.31 2.64 1.38
C VAL A 78 -16.33 1.89 2.71
N SER A 79 -15.99 0.60 2.73
CA SER A 79 -15.96 -0.21 3.96
C SER A 79 -14.96 0.27 5.01
N LEU A 80 -13.92 1.00 4.60
CA LEU A 80 -12.88 1.53 5.48
C LEU A 80 -13.19 2.93 6.00
N PHE A 81 -13.79 3.80 5.19
CA PHE A 81 -13.85 5.23 5.49
C PHE A 81 -15.27 5.79 5.57
N ASP A 82 -16.28 5.13 4.99
CA ASP A 82 -17.66 5.63 4.97
C ASP A 82 -18.45 5.22 6.22
N HIS A 83 -17.88 5.59 7.37
CA HIS A 83 -18.48 5.38 8.69
C HIS A 83 -18.78 6.74 9.34
N PRO A 84 -20.02 7.00 9.75
CA PRO A 84 -20.37 8.22 10.48
C PRO A 84 -19.63 8.30 11.82
N GLU A 85 -19.19 9.50 12.21
CA GLU A 85 -18.46 9.71 13.48
C GLU A 85 -19.37 9.47 14.70
N GLU A 86 -20.68 9.71 14.55
CA GLU A 86 -21.69 9.46 15.57
C GLU A 86 -21.86 7.98 15.95
N ASP A 87 -21.45 7.05 15.08
CA ASP A 87 -21.50 5.61 15.34
C ASP A 87 -20.36 5.15 16.25
N GLY A 88 -19.35 6.00 16.48
CA GLY A 88 -18.23 5.70 17.35
C GLY A 88 -17.27 4.66 16.77
N ASP A 89 -16.66 3.84 17.63
CA ASP A 89 -15.60 2.91 17.20
C ASP A 89 -16.14 1.66 16.50
N TRP A 90 -16.36 1.76 15.19
CA TRP A 90 -16.87 0.67 14.34
C TRP A 90 -15.89 -0.49 14.14
N ARG A 91 -14.59 -0.29 14.40
CA ARG A 91 -13.52 -1.27 14.10
C ARG A 91 -13.65 -2.56 14.91
N PHE A 92 -14.41 -2.52 16.00
CA PHE A 92 -14.67 -3.64 16.91
C PHE A 92 -16.15 -4.05 16.93
N ALA A 93 -16.95 -3.57 15.97
CA ALA A 93 -18.35 -3.94 15.86
C ALA A 93 -18.49 -5.45 15.58
N ILE A 94 -19.23 -6.16 16.43
CA ILE A 94 -19.37 -7.63 16.37
C ILE A 94 -20.27 -8.06 15.20
N ASP A 95 -21.15 -7.18 14.76
CA ASP A 95 -22.17 -7.41 13.73
C ASP A 95 -21.75 -7.00 12.33
N GLN A 96 -20.58 -6.35 12.18
CA GLN A 96 -20.05 -5.97 10.88
C GLN A 96 -19.10 -7.05 10.36
N GLU A 97 -19.54 -7.82 9.37
CA GLU A 97 -18.63 -8.73 8.66
C GLU A 97 -17.66 -7.90 7.79
N PRO A 98 -16.35 -8.15 7.90
CA PRO A 98 -15.37 -7.46 7.07
C PRO A 98 -15.56 -7.86 5.61
N LEU A 99 -15.31 -6.93 4.70
CA LEU A 99 -15.31 -7.23 3.27
C LEU A 99 -14.22 -8.28 2.97
N ASP A 100 -14.61 -9.39 2.37
CA ASP A 100 -13.70 -10.48 2.01
C ASP A 100 -12.84 -10.08 0.80
N ILE A 101 -11.59 -9.69 1.10
CA ILE A 101 -10.59 -9.30 0.11
C ILE A 101 -9.59 -10.44 0.00
N PRO A 102 -9.39 -11.03 -1.20
CA PRO A 102 -8.33 -12.01 -1.40
C PRO A 102 -6.98 -11.45 -0.95
N GLU A 103 -6.28 -12.12 -0.03
CA GLU A 103 -5.04 -11.60 0.58
C GLU A 103 -3.98 -11.17 -0.44
N LYS A 104 -3.91 -11.87 -1.57
CA LYS A 104 -3.00 -11.56 -2.70
C LYS A 104 -3.24 -10.18 -3.33
N LEU A 105 -4.45 -9.61 -3.21
CA LEU A 105 -4.82 -8.30 -3.74
C LEU A 105 -4.54 -7.16 -2.75
N ILE A 106 -4.43 -7.46 -1.45
CA ILE A 106 -4.26 -6.43 -0.41
C ILE A 106 -3.05 -5.52 -0.69
N PRO A 107 -1.85 -6.03 -1.02
CA PRO A 107 -0.72 -5.16 -1.35
C PRO A 107 -0.99 -4.23 -2.54
N GLU A 108 -1.69 -4.69 -3.58
CA GLU A 108 -2.07 -3.86 -4.73
C GLU A 108 -3.09 -2.79 -4.34
N PHE A 109 -4.04 -3.16 -3.48
CA PHE A 109 -5.05 -2.24 -2.96
C PHE A 109 -4.41 -1.16 -2.06
N ILE A 110 -3.42 -1.49 -1.24
CA ILE A 110 -2.66 -0.52 -0.45
C ILE A 110 -1.88 0.45 -1.35
N ILE A 111 -1.22 -0.06 -2.40
CA ILE A 111 -0.54 0.79 -3.40
C ILE A 111 -1.54 1.76 -4.01
N LYS A 112 -2.68 1.25 -4.47
CA LYS A 112 -3.70 2.04 -5.13
C LYS A 112 -4.33 3.07 -4.20
N LEU A 113 -4.71 2.69 -2.98
CA LEU A 113 -5.18 3.58 -1.92
C LEU A 113 -4.21 4.75 -1.74
N ASN A 114 -2.93 4.45 -1.50
CA ASN A 114 -1.93 5.47 -1.22
C ASN A 114 -1.71 6.42 -2.40
N HIS A 115 -1.83 5.94 -3.64
CA HIS A 115 -1.79 6.78 -4.84
C HIS A 115 -3.04 7.64 -5.05
N GLU A 116 -4.22 7.14 -4.64
CA GLU A 116 -5.51 7.82 -4.79
C GLU A 116 -5.90 8.67 -3.58
N LEU A 117 -5.09 8.69 -2.51
CA LEU A 117 -5.30 9.49 -1.30
C LEU A 117 -5.64 10.97 -1.57
N PRO A 118 -4.99 11.70 -2.49
CA PRO A 118 -5.37 13.08 -2.80
C PRO A 118 -6.84 13.24 -3.22
N GLU A 119 -7.42 12.24 -3.89
CA GLU A 119 -8.83 12.27 -4.29
C GLU A 119 -9.73 11.73 -3.18
N ILE A 120 -9.34 10.63 -2.53
CA ILE A 120 -10.09 10.00 -1.43
C ILE A 120 -10.27 10.98 -0.27
N THR A 121 -9.20 11.67 0.13
CA THR A 121 -9.20 12.61 1.26
C THR A 121 -10.18 13.78 1.11
N LYS A 122 -10.65 14.09 -0.11
CA LYS A 122 -11.66 15.14 -0.34
C LYS A 122 -13.04 14.77 0.21
N TYR A 123 -13.32 13.49 0.39
CA TYR A 123 -14.65 12.98 0.75
C TYR A 123 -14.77 12.56 2.21
N TYR A 124 -13.65 12.37 2.91
CA TYR A 124 -13.62 11.81 4.27
C TYR A 124 -13.01 12.77 5.31
N THR A 125 -13.56 12.75 6.51
CA THR A 125 -13.09 13.55 7.66
C THR A 125 -11.77 13.01 8.22
N ASP A 126 -11.09 13.80 9.08
CA ASP A 126 -9.88 13.32 9.77
C ASP A 126 -10.21 12.11 10.66
N TRP A 127 -11.41 12.10 11.23
CA TRP A 127 -11.91 10.97 12.01
C TRP A 127 -12.03 9.70 11.18
N GLN A 128 -12.74 9.77 10.05
CA GLN A 128 -12.94 8.63 9.15
C GLN A 128 -11.62 8.06 8.66
N LEU A 129 -10.71 8.93 8.22
CA LEU A 129 -9.40 8.51 7.74
C LEU A 129 -8.55 7.90 8.85
N GLY A 130 -8.49 8.52 10.03
CA GLY A 130 -7.71 7.97 11.14
C GLY A 130 -8.22 6.60 11.60
N MET A 131 -9.55 6.41 11.63
CA MET A 131 -10.16 5.12 11.97
C MET A 131 -9.87 4.06 10.91
N GLY A 132 -10.10 4.36 9.63
CA GLY A 132 -9.86 3.41 8.55
C GLY A 132 -8.38 3.05 8.39
N LEU A 133 -7.47 4.01 8.55
CA LEU A 133 -6.02 3.75 8.51
C LEU A 133 -5.57 2.89 9.69
N ASP A 134 -6.07 3.15 10.90
CA ASP A 134 -5.77 2.28 12.05
C ASP A 134 -6.36 0.88 11.85
N TYR A 135 -7.54 0.75 11.25
CA TYR A 135 -8.10 -0.56 10.89
C TYR A 135 -7.18 -1.34 9.93
N ILE A 136 -6.59 -0.67 8.94
CA ILE A 136 -5.65 -1.28 7.97
C ILE A 136 -4.38 -1.77 8.66
N TYR A 137 -3.79 -0.93 9.53
CA TYR A 137 -2.44 -1.15 10.03
C TYR A 137 -2.36 -1.76 11.42
N SER A 138 -3.44 -1.77 12.19
CA SER A 138 -3.48 -2.37 13.53
C SER A 138 -3.96 -3.82 13.48
N PRO A 139 -3.12 -4.80 13.85
CA PRO A 139 -3.51 -6.21 14.01
C PRO A 139 -4.60 -6.44 15.05
N SER A 140 -4.79 -5.47 15.96
CA SER A 140 -5.89 -5.52 16.92
C SER A 140 -7.25 -5.31 16.26
N CYS A 141 -7.27 -4.66 15.09
CA CYS A 141 -8.49 -4.32 14.34
C CYS A 141 -8.71 -5.25 13.15
N SER A 142 -7.66 -5.60 12.39
CA SER A 142 -7.78 -6.46 11.21
C SER A 142 -6.47 -7.18 10.86
N ASN A 143 -6.55 -8.16 9.95
CA ASN A 143 -5.37 -8.87 9.43
C ASN A 143 -4.74 -8.22 8.18
N ILE A 144 -5.17 -7.00 7.79
CA ILE A 144 -4.75 -6.38 6.53
C ILE A 144 -3.23 -6.13 6.51
N ALA A 145 -2.65 -5.65 7.61
CA ALA A 145 -1.20 -5.41 7.71
C ALA A 145 -0.37 -6.69 7.48
N TYR A 146 -0.81 -7.84 7.99
CA TYR A 146 -0.12 -9.12 7.80
C TYR A 146 -0.02 -9.52 6.32
N ALA A 147 -0.99 -9.13 5.49
CA ALA A 147 -0.93 -9.43 4.07
C ALA A 147 0.23 -8.72 3.35
N ILE A 148 0.80 -7.67 3.94
CA ILE A 148 2.02 -7.03 3.43
C ILE A 148 3.26 -7.89 3.75
N GLU A 149 3.25 -8.66 4.84
CA GLU A 149 4.39 -9.44 5.32
C GLU A 149 4.41 -10.89 4.85
N VAL A 150 3.25 -11.55 4.86
CA VAL A 150 3.15 -13.01 4.72
C VAL A 150 2.17 -13.49 3.64
N SER A 151 1.53 -12.59 2.89
CA SER A 151 0.62 -13.02 1.80
C SER A 151 1.33 -13.72 0.64
N GLU A 152 0.53 -14.40 -0.18
CA GLU A 152 0.94 -15.02 -1.46
C GLU A 152 1.35 -14.00 -2.53
N ALA A 153 1.18 -12.70 -2.30
CA ALA A 153 1.56 -11.68 -3.27
C ALA A 153 3.08 -11.67 -3.52
N PRO A 154 3.53 -11.35 -4.76
CA PRO A 154 4.95 -11.27 -5.05
C PRO A 154 5.67 -10.31 -4.09
N VAL A 155 6.87 -10.69 -3.62
CA VAL A 155 7.73 -9.86 -2.74
C VAL A 155 7.88 -8.44 -3.31
N LYS A 156 8.00 -8.30 -4.63
CA LYS A 156 8.09 -7.01 -5.31
C LYS A 156 6.86 -6.12 -5.05
N THR A 157 5.65 -6.69 -5.14
CA THR A 157 4.40 -5.97 -4.89
C THR A 157 4.28 -5.57 -3.42
N ARG A 158 4.63 -6.47 -2.51
CA ARG A 158 4.66 -6.19 -1.05
C ARG A 158 5.62 -5.05 -0.69
N LEU A 159 6.82 -5.05 -1.29
CA LEU A 159 7.77 -3.93 -1.17
C LEU A 159 7.24 -2.63 -1.76
N GLN A 160 6.52 -2.68 -2.86
CA GLN A 160 5.88 -1.50 -3.45
C GLN A 160 4.78 -0.95 -2.55
N ALA A 161 4.02 -1.82 -1.86
CA ALA A 161 3.03 -1.40 -0.87
C ALA A 161 3.68 -0.62 0.28
N ILE A 162 4.78 -1.13 0.85
CA ILE A 162 5.56 -0.40 1.87
C ILE A 162 6.06 0.94 1.32
N LYS A 163 6.71 0.96 0.16
CA LYS A 163 7.22 2.21 -0.43
C LYS A 163 6.13 3.23 -0.72
N SER A 164 4.92 2.77 -1.09
CA SER A 164 3.77 3.64 -1.35
C SER A 164 3.29 4.39 -0.10
N MET A 165 3.64 3.93 1.11
CA MET A 165 3.29 4.63 2.37
C MET A 165 3.91 6.03 2.46
N LYS A 166 4.94 6.34 1.66
CA LYS A 166 5.43 7.72 1.50
C LYS A 166 4.35 8.66 0.97
N TYR A 167 3.45 8.18 0.11
CA TYR A 167 2.30 8.95 -0.36
C TYR A 167 1.28 9.17 0.77
N LEU A 168 1.10 8.21 1.68
CA LEU A 168 0.27 8.42 2.87
C LEU A 168 0.79 9.56 3.75
N TYR A 169 2.10 9.61 3.97
CA TYR A 169 2.71 10.76 4.63
C TYR A 169 2.50 12.06 3.85
N ARG A 170 2.89 12.10 2.58
CA ARG A 170 2.91 13.32 1.75
C ARG A 170 1.52 13.90 1.50
N ASP A 171 0.57 13.03 1.16
CA ASP A 171 -0.72 13.42 0.58
C ASP A 171 -1.86 13.40 1.60
N CYS A 172 -1.63 12.90 2.81
CA CYS A 172 -2.62 12.88 3.88
C CYS A 172 -2.06 13.44 5.19
N LEU A 173 -1.09 12.75 5.81
CA LEU A 173 -0.66 13.07 7.17
C LEU A 173 -0.01 14.47 7.26
N GLU A 174 0.90 14.80 6.33
CA GLU A 174 1.54 16.11 6.26
C GLU A 174 0.53 17.25 6.18
N LEU A 175 -0.52 17.05 5.38
CA LEU A 175 -1.51 18.06 5.05
C LEU A 175 -2.59 18.20 6.12
N ARG A 176 -2.90 17.12 6.85
CA ARG A 176 -4.10 17.03 7.69
C ARG A 176 -3.81 16.86 9.18
N CYS A 177 -2.68 16.27 9.57
CA CYS A 177 -2.31 16.22 10.99
C CYS A 177 -2.11 17.64 11.52
N GLN A 178 -2.57 17.91 12.73
CA GLN A 178 -2.21 19.14 13.43
C GLN A 178 -0.73 19.08 13.83
N PRO A 179 0.00 20.22 13.85
CA PRO A 179 1.41 20.26 14.23
C PRO A 179 1.57 20.19 15.75
N VAL A 180 1.17 19.06 16.32
CA VAL A 180 1.21 18.72 17.75
C VAL A 180 1.97 17.41 17.95
N LEU A 181 2.49 17.19 19.15
CA LEU A 181 3.34 16.04 19.47
C LEU A 181 2.63 15.08 20.42
N GLY A 182 2.42 13.84 19.95
CA GLY A 182 1.78 12.77 20.69
C GLY A 182 2.54 12.37 21.96
N TYR A 183 3.88 12.36 21.92
CA TYR A 183 4.72 11.99 23.07
C TYR A 183 4.60 12.98 24.24
N LEU A 184 4.08 14.19 23.99
CA LEU A 184 3.76 15.21 24.99
C LEU A 184 2.29 15.21 25.40
N SER A 185 1.51 14.25 24.90
CA SER A 185 0.06 14.16 25.08
C SER A 185 -0.68 15.43 24.62
N GLU A 186 -0.17 16.10 23.60
CA GLU A 186 -0.85 17.24 22.98
C GLU A 186 -2.07 16.76 22.19
N THR A 187 -3.18 17.47 22.30
CA THR A 187 -4.43 17.07 21.63
C THR A 187 -4.40 17.47 20.15
N GLY A 188 -4.46 16.46 19.27
CA GLY A 188 -4.61 16.62 17.82
C GLY A 188 -6.00 16.19 17.32
N ASN A 189 -6.11 15.98 16.01
CA ASN A 189 -7.27 15.31 15.42
C ASN A 189 -7.05 13.78 15.41
N LYS A 190 -8.02 13.01 14.91
CA LYS A 190 -7.91 11.56 14.88
C LYS A 190 -6.78 11.02 14.00
N LEU A 191 -6.36 11.78 12.98
CA LEU A 191 -5.19 11.43 12.18
C LEU A 191 -3.89 11.56 12.97
N ASN A 192 -3.80 12.49 13.94
CA ASN A 192 -2.65 12.57 14.84
C ASN A 192 -2.52 11.29 15.69
N ASP A 193 -3.63 10.74 16.19
CA ASP A 193 -3.60 9.46 16.95
C ASP A 193 -2.98 8.35 16.12
N PHE A 194 -3.48 8.16 14.89
CA PHE A 194 -2.94 7.17 13.96
C PHE A 194 -1.47 7.46 13.64
N CYS A 195 -1.15 8.70 13.26
CA CYS A 195 0.19 9.09 12.86
C CYS A 195 1.23 8.79 13.96
N TYR A 196 0.89 9.05 15.21
CA TYR A 196 1.76 8.76 16.35
C TYR A 196 1.86 7.25 16.63
N MET A 197 0.73 6.55 16.72
CA MET A 197 0.67 5.13 17.14
C MET A 197 1.01 4.12 16.04
N TRP A 198 1.10 4.55 14.78
CA TRP A 198 1.17 3.65 13.63
C TRP A 198 2.28 2.60 13.79
N TRP A 199 3.48 3.03 14.21
CA TRP A 199 4.62 2.12 14.31
C TRP A 199 4.62 1.25 15.56
N ASP A 200 3.87 1.61 16.61
CA ASP A 200 3.64 0.76 17.79
C ASP A 200 2.74 -0.43 17.48
N VAL A 201 1.72 -0.19 16.65
CA VAL A 201 0.66 -1.18 16.43
C VAL A 201 0.92 -2.03 15.20
N THR A 202 1.52 -1.47 14.16
CA THR A 202 1.75 -2.20 12.91
C THR A 202 2.74 -3.34 13.09
N THR A 203 2.50 -4.44 12.40
CA THR A 203 3.45 -5.57 12.36
C THR A 203 4.73 -5.21 11.58
N LEU A 204 4.66 -4.19 10.73
CA LEU A 204 5.75 -3.82 9.82
C LEU A 204 6.99 -3.26 10.53
N SER A 205 6.87 -2.85 11.79
CA SER A 205 7.98 -2.32 12.59
C SER A 205 8.88 -3.43 13.16
N TYR A 206 8.46 -4.70 13.10
CA TYR A 206 9.20 -5.82 13.66
C TYR A 206 9.19 -7.06 12.76
N TYR A 207 10.37 -7.42 12.26
CA TYR A 207 10.63 -8.73 11.66
C TYR A 207 11.50 -9.58 12.59
N PRO A 208 11.12 -10.83 12.91
CA PRO A 208 11.93 -11.76 13.69
C PRO A 208 13.34 -11.93 13.12
N ALA A 209 14.32 -12.19 13.99
CA ALA A 209 15.73 -12.28 13.58
C ALA A 209 16.00 -13.40 12.55
N ASP A 210 15.16 -14.45 12.53
CA ASP A 210 15.20 -15.60 11.64
C ASP A 210 14.29 -15.48 10.42
N ASP A 211 13.56 -14.37 10.25
CA ASP A 211 12.76 -14.13 9.04
C ASP A 211 13.68 -13.91 7.83
N PRO A 212 13.60 -14.76 6.79
CA PRO A 212 14.45 -14.65 5.61
C PRO A 212 14.21 -13.36 4.80
N ASN A 213 13.07 -12.69 5.00
CA ASN A 213 12.73 -11.44 4.32
C ASN A 213 13.13 -10.19 5.10
N ARG A 214 13.67 -10.34 6.32
CA ARG A 214 14.08 -9.24 7.20
C ARG A 214 14.96 -8.21 6.50
N GLU A 215 16.01 -8.68 5.82
CA GLU A 215 16.97 -7.85 5.08
C GLU A 215 16.37 -7.16 3.84
N ILE A 216 15.19 -7.62 3.39
CA ILE A 216 14.49 -7.07 2.24
C ILE A 216 13.50 -5.99 2.69
N PHE A 217 12.79 -6.23 3.80
CA PHE A 217 11.72 -5.36 4.26
C PHE A 217 12.16 -4.23 5.20
N TYR A 218 13.08 -4.45 6.15
CA TYR A 218 13.56 -3.37 7.02
C TYR A 218 14.05 -2.15 6.25
N PRO A 219 14.91 -2.29 5.20
CA PRO A 219 15.33 -1.13 4.42
C PRO A 219 14.17 -0.36 3.81
N ALA A 220 13.12 -1.05 3.33
CA ALA A 220 11.96 -0.39 2.76
C ALA A 220 11.11 0.33 3.82
N VAL A 221 10.94 -0.28 5.00
CA VAL A 221 10.19 0.31 6.12
C VAL A 221 10.93 1.52 6.69
N THR A 222 12.23 1.41 6.96
CA THR A 222 13.01 2.53 7.47
C THR A 222 13.18 3.65 6.45
N ASP A 223 13.13 3.36 5.15
CA ASP A 223 13.09 4.36 4.08
C ASP A 223 11.78 5.19 4.10
N VAL A 224 10.66 4.59 4.52
CA VAL A 224 9.40 5.32 4.75
C VAL A 224 9.52 6.22 5.98
N MET A 225 10.07 5.69 7.09
CA MET A 225 10.25 6.46 8.32
C MET A 225 11.25 7.62 8.12
N GLU A 226 12.36 7.39 7.41
CA GLU A 226 13.32 8.44 7.04
C GLU A 226 12.67 9.52 6.16
N TYR A 227 11.80 9.11 5.22
CA TYR A 227 11.08 10.07 4.39
C TYR A 227 10.21 11.01 5.24
N ALA A 228 9.55 10.51 6.29
CA ALA A 228 8.76 11.35 7.19
C ALA A 228 9.60 12.44 7.88
N LEU A 229 10.89 12.19 8.14
CA LEU A 229 11.82 13.19 8.71
C LEU A 229 12.14 14.35 7.76
N THR A 230 11.81 14.22 6.46
CA THR A 230 12.02 15.28 5.46
C THR A 230 10.85 16.25 5.33
N LEU A 231 9.75 15.97 6.03
CA LEU A 231 8.52 16.74 5.95
C LEU A 231 8.52 17.91 6.94
N ASN A 232 7.56 18.83 6.81
CA ASN A 232 7.51 20.03 7.65
C ASN A 232 6.60 19.84 8.87
N ASN A 233 5.61 18.96 8.79
CA ASN A 233 4.70 18.73 9.91
C ASN A 233 5.39 17.93 11.01
N ILE A 234 5.48 18.51 12.20
CA ILE A 234 6.19 17.90 13.33
C ILE A 234 5.57 16.57 13.78
N ALA A 235 4.27 16.35 13.54
CA ALA A 235 3.62 15.06 13.82
C ALA A 235 4.16 13.94 12.89
N CYS A 236 4.40 14.25 11.62
CA CYS A 236 5.02 13.32 10.67
C CYS A 236 6.48 13.03 11.06
N ILE A 237 7.23 14.06 11.43
CA ILE A 237 8.62 13.89 11.88
C ILE A 237 8.67 13.03 13.15
N GLU A 238 7.80 13.31 14.13
CA GLU A 238 7.65 12.52 15.34
C GLU A 238 7.35 11.05 15.00
N SER A 239 6.38 10.79 14.14
CA SER A 239 6.04 9.43 13.69
C SER A 239 7.25 8.70 13.09
N GLY A 240 7.99 9.35 12.19
CA GLY A 240 9.22 8.79 11.63
C GLY A 240 10.28 8.47 12.69
N LEU A 241 10.49 9.38 13.65
CA LEU A 241 11.42 9.16 14.77
C LEU A 241 10.96 8.03 15.68
N HIS A 242 9.66 7.95 15.96
CA HIS A 242 9.05 6.92 16.79
C HIS A 242 9.29 5.53 16.19
N GLY A 243 8.97 5.37 14.91
CA GLY A 243 9.20 4.12 14.17
C GLY A 243 10.67 3.72 14.09
N LEU A 244 11.57 4.68 13.81
CA LEU A 244 13.01 4.42 13.80
C LEU A 244 13.52 4.05 15.20
N GLY A 245 12.95 4.64 16.26
CA GLY A 245 13.25 4.32 17.65
C GLY A 245 12.95 2.86 17.99
N HIS A 246 11.75 2.38 17.66
CA HIS A 246 11.40 0.94 17.77
C HIS A 246 12.40 0.04 17.02
N ALA A 247 12.85 0.49 15.85
CA ALA A 247 13.73 -0.30 14.99
C ALA A 247 15.17 -0.40 15.49
N VAL A 248 15.68 0.51 16.36
CA VAL A 248 17.11 0.58 16.74
C VAL A 248 17.69 -0.76 17.19
N TYR A 249 16.96 -1.53 18.00
CA TYR A 249 17.47 -2.81 18.53
C TYR A 249 17.49 -3.93 17.50
N ASN A 250 16.56 -3.91 16.55
CA ASN A 250 16.41 -4.94 15.53
C ASN A 250 17.03 -4.53 14.19
N TRP A 251 17.38 -3.27 13.99
CA TRP A 251 17.97 -2.73 12.77
C TRP A 251 18.85 -1.53 13.12
N PRO A 252 20.12 -1.76 13.53
CA PRO A 252 20.99 -0.69 14.04
C PRO A 252 21.19 0.51 13.11
N HIS A 253 21.01 0.33 11.80
CA HIS A 253 21.04 1.43 10.83
C HIS A 253 19.96 2.49 11.09
N ALA A 254 18.87 2.17 11.78
CA ALA A 254 17.87 3.15 12.20
C ALA A 254 18.47 4.26 13.09
N ALA A 255 19.42 3.92 13.98
CA ALA A 255 20.12 4.91 14.79
C ALA A 255 20.97 5.86 13.93
N GLU A 256 21.61 5.35 12.87
CA GLU A 256 22.39 6.16 11.92
C GLU A 256 21.50 7.16 11.17
N ILE A 257 20.29 6.75 10.77
CA ILE A 257 19.29 7.63 10.14
C ILE A 257 18.92 8.78 11.09
N ILE A 258 18.60 8.47 12.35
CA ILE A 258 18.25 9.48 13.37
C ILE A 258 19.44 10.42 13.62
N GLU A 259 20.66 9.90 13.74
CA GLU A 259 21.87 10.71 13.88
C GLU A 259 22.06 11.67 12.71
N ASN A 260 21.86 11.19 11.49
CA ASN A 260 21.99 12.01 10.29
C ASN A 260 20.90 13.09 10.22
N PHE A 261 19.69 12.79 10.72
CA PHE A 261 18.66 13.80 10.91
C PHE A 261 19.10 14.85 11.92
N ILE A 262 19.54 14.48 13.13
CA ILE A 262 20.02 15.42 14.16
C ILE A 262 21.15 16.31 13.64
N LYS A 263 22.13 15.75 12.92
CA LYS A 263 23.27 16.51 12.36
C LYS A 263 22.84 17.53 11.29
N ARG A 264 21.74 17.28 10.57
CA ARG A 264 21.23 18.12 9.47
C ARG A 264 20.08 19.03 9.91
N ALA A 265 19.42 18.70 11.01
CA ALA A 265 18.32 19.45 11.57
C ALA A 265 18.85 20.82 12.00
N GLY A 266 18.60 21.83 11.18
CA GLY A 266 18.95 23.22 11.45
C GLY A 266 18.09 23.77 12.59
N ASN A 267 17.30 24.81 12.31
CA ASN A 267 16.37 25.37 13.29
C ASN A 267 15.05 24.57 13.34
N ILE A 268 15.10 23.35 13.87
CA ILE A 268 13.90 22.52 14.11
C ILE A 268 13.32 22.80 15.51
N ASP A 269 12.05 22.43 15.71
CA ASP A 269 11.40 22.49 17.02
C ASP A 269 12.25 21.74 18.10
N PRO A 270 12.65 22.41 19.19
CA PRO A 270 13.44 21.79 20.26
C PRO A 270 12.78 20.57 20.90
N ARG A 271 11.44 20.46 20.85
CA ARG A 271 10.68 19.30 21.34
C ARG A 271 10.98 18.07 20.47
N VAL A 272 10.95 18.24 19.15
CA VAL A 272 11.31 17.19 18.18
C VAL A 272 12.77 16.78 18.34
N MET A 273 13.69 17.75 18.52
CA MET A 273 15.10 17.44 18.75
C MET A 273 15.32 16.61 20.01
N ARG A 274 14.62 16.92 21.11
CA ARG A 274 14.65 16.11 22.33
C ARG A 274 14.18 14.69 22.09
N TYR A 275 13.09 14.54 21.33
CA TYR A 275 12.55 13.24 20.99
C TYR A 275 13.51 12.42 20.12
N ALA A 276 14.16 13.06 19.14
CA ALA A 276 15.15 12.40 18.29
C ALA A 276 16.34 11.84 19.09
N GLU A 277 16.84 12.60 20.07
CA GLU A 277 17.92 12.14 20.95
C GLU A 277 17.52 10.92 21.80
N MET A 278 16.26 10.85 22.22
CA MET A 278 15.71 9.69 22.93
C MET A 278 15.58 8.49 21.97
N ALA A 279 14.90 8.68 20.85
CA ALA A 279 14.64 7.65 19.85
C ALA A 279 15.92 7.01 19.32
N LYS A 280 17.02 7.78 19.16
CA LYS A 280 18.34 7.26 18.77
C LYS A 280 18.86 6.14 19.67
N THR A 281 18.46 6.12 20.93
CA THR A 281 18.86 5.09 21.91
C THR A 281 17.88 3.91 21.98
N GLY A 282 16.86 3.91 21.13
CA GLY A 282 15.72 2.99 21.18
C GLY A 282 14.71 3.34 22.27
N TYR A 283 14.85 4.48 22.94
CA TYR A 283 13.89 4.95 23.93
C TYR A 283 12.81 5.79 23.26
N ILE A 284 11.59 5.27 23.33
CA ILE A 284 10.37 5.87 22.82
C ILE A 284 9.40 6.02 23.99
N ASN A 285 8.65 7.11 23.98
CA ASN A 285 7.54 7.38 24.88
C ASN A 285 6.29 7.56 24.05
#